data_AF-A0A849H4V9-F1
#
_entry.id   AF-A0A849H4V9-F1
#
_cell.length_a   1.000
_cell.length_b   1.000
_cell.length_c   1.000
_cell.angle_alpha   90.00
_cell.angle_beta   90.00
_cell.angle_gamma   90.00
#
_symmetry.space_group_name_H-M   'P 1'
#
loop_
_entity.id
_entity.type
_entity.pdbx_description
1 polymer ?
#
loop_
_entity_poly.entity_id
_entity_poly.type
_entity_poly.pdbx_seq_one_letter_code
_entity_poly.pdbx_strand_id
1 'polypeptide(L)'
;MKTIRSPLALGALSLVLLSACQDDGPTAPSLTELALEDQIALELLADPATSETALELAGVQTSAAQRRGWAWGSNNQNRHTRARECFREAEAALAKGDQVRAMERAREGRALVAQDIAMAGGPNAIVGMVERLESLPVMVAADPDAFVTSGKLGLQIGKLAERAREALRAGDQTRAGSLGVLGEQAFRHNHRHQHQLGSPRAEIAVALGGEAIQLAERLLAEQAVADSEGQELLATAKEFLARAERALEAGEDARAVHLARLAEWWALKAVVLPGGITDEEARLILGVTETLLGEARSFIASLPEPTALQIALLTKAGRMFERGKANLENGVCRGLGALWQSAVISSFLIR
;
A
#
# COMPACT_ATOMS: atom_id res chain seq x y z
N MET A 1 22.63 30.91 -34.32
CA MET A 1 22.18 30.19 -35.54
C MET A 1 22.36 28.70 -35.34
N LYS A 2 21.27 27.94 -35.57
CA LYS A 2 21.15 26.51 -35.91
C LYS A 2 21.68 25.43 -34.94
N THR A 3 20.72 24.99 -34.11
CA THR A 3 20.37 23.60 -33.78
C THR A 3 20.80 22.51 -34.77
N ILE A 4 21.26 21.37 -34.23
CA ILE A 4 20.83 20.04 -34.71
C ILE A 4 20.53 19.17 -33.48
N ARG A 5 19.24 18.88 -33.32
CA ARG A 5 18.68 17.80 -32.51
C ARG A 5 18.78 16.51 -33.34
N SER A 6 19.16 15.40 -32.72
CA SER A 6 18.83 14.07 -33.24
C SER A 6 17.89 13.38 -32.26
N PRO A 7 16.69 12.97 -32.71
CA PRO A 7 15.76 12.15 -31.94
C PRO A 7 16.03 10.67 -32.19
N LEU A 8 15.84 9.82 -31.18
CA LEU A 8 15.59 8.39 -31.38
C LEU A 8 14.30 8.04 -30.62
N ALA A 9 13.22 8.08 -31.40
CA ALA A 9 12.02 7.27 -31.19
C ALA A 9 12.38 5.79 -31.44
N LEU A 10 11.60 4.75 -31.14
CA LEU A 10 10.15 4.58 -31.01
C LEU A 10 9.94 3.17 -30.41
N GLY A 11 8.69 2.89 -30.00
CA GLY A 11 8.25 1.74 -29.22
C GLY A 11 8.59 0.33 -29.72
N ALA A 12 8.56 -0.60 -28.77
CA ALA A 12 8.43 -2.03 -29.00
C ALA A 12 7.70 -2.66 -27.79
N LEU A 13 6.37 -2.51 -27.75
CA LEU A 13 5.48 -3.30 -26.91
C LEU A 13 4.20 -3.61 -27.71
N SER A 14 4.43 -4.15 -28.90
CA SER A 14 3.39 -4.62 -29.82
C SER A 14 4.04 -5.56 -30.83
N LEU A 15 4.49 -6.73 -30.36
CA LEU A 15 4.84 -7.91 -31.17
C LEU A 15 5.09 -9.11 -30.25
N VAL A 16 4.01 -9.72 -29.78
CA VAL A 16 4.00 -11.15 -29.46
C VAL A 16 2.91 -11.74 -30.32
N LEU A 17 3.30 -12.18 -31.52
CA LEU A 17 2.66 -13.22 -32.32
C LEU A 17 3.58 -13.51 -33.52
N LEU A 18 3.69 -14.80 -33.87
CA LEU A 18 4.50 -15.41 -34.94
C LEU A 18 5.88 -15.96 -34.52
N SER A 19 5.86 -16.90 -33.58
CA SER A 19 6.67 -18.13 -33.74
C SER A 19 5.71 -19.27 -34.04
N ALA A 20 5.48 -19.51 -35.33
CA ALA A 20 4.91 -20.75 -35.83
C ALA A 20 6.02 -21.80 -35.87
N CYS A 21 6.20 -22.53 -34.77
CA CYS A 21 6.67 -23.91 -34.83
C CYS A 21 5.42 -24.76 -34.58
N GLN A 22 5.04 -25.55 -35.58
CA GLN A 22 3.97 -26.53 -35.49
C GLN A 22 4.36 -27.58 -34.46
N ASP A 23 3.96 -27.36 -33.22
CA ASP A 23 3.78 -28.39 -32.23
C ASP A 23 2.31 -28.28 -31.82
N ASP A 24 1.53 -29.34 -32.03
CA ASP A 24 0.12 -29.47 -31.64
C ASP A 24 -0.02 -29.57 -30.11
N GLY A 25 0.60 -28.63 -29.39
CA GLY A 25 0.36 -28.42 -27.97
C GLY A 25 -1.02 -27.79 -27.75
N PRO A 26 -1.67 -28.05 -26.60
CA PRO A 26 -2.96 -27.45 -26.28
C PRO A 26 -2.84 -25.92 -26.41
N THR A 27 -3.67 -25.35 -27.28
CA THR A 27 -3.74 -23.91 -27.52
C THR A 27 -3.98 -23.22 -26.19
N ALA A 28 -3.02 -22.40 -25.74
CA ALA A 28 -3.20 -21.61 -24.53
C ALA A 28 -4.49 -20.77 -24.68
N PRO A 29 -5.36 -20.73 -23.66
CA PRO A 29 -6.62 -20.00 -23.74
C PRO A 29 -6.33 -18.52 -24.05
N SER A 30 -7.12 -17.94 -24.96
CA SER A 30 -6.99 -16.52 -25.29
C SER A 30 -7.33 -15.68 -24.05
N LEU A 31 -6.42 -14.79 -23.64
CA LEU A 31 -6.60 -13.91 -22.48
C LEU A 31 -7.86 -13.02 -22.59
N THR A 32 -8.38 -12.80 -23.81
CA THR A 32 -9.61 -12.05 -24.07
C THR A 32 -10.89 -12.76 -23.62
N GLU A 33 -10.85 -14.07 -23.35
CA GLU A 33 -12.02 -14.84 -22.89
C GLU A 33 -12.06 -15.02 -21.37
N LEU A 34 -11.04 -14.55 -20.65
CA LEU A 34 -10.98 -14.67 -19.19
C LEU A 34 -11.97 -13.74 -18.50
N ALA A 35 -12.54 -14.20 -17.39
CA ALA A 35 -13.31 -13.35 -16.50
C ALA A 35 -12.45 -12.17 -16.00
N LEU A 36 -13.06 -11.01 -15.79
CA LEU A 36 -12.36 -9.80 -15.35
C LEU A 36 -11.45 -10.03 -14.13
N GLU A 37 -11.92 -10.79 -13.14
CA GLU A 37 -11.16 -11.10 -11.93
C GLU A 37 -9.89 -11.89 -12.23
N ASP A 38 -9.98 -12.82 -13.18
CA ASP A 38 -8.89 -13.70 -13.57
C ASP A 38 -7.84 -12.91 -14.36
N GLN A 39 -8.27 -11.96 -15.20
CA GLN A 39 -7.37 -11.00 -15.86
C GLN A 39 -6.62 -10.13 -14.84
N ILE A 40 -7.33 -9.55 -13.87
CA ILE A 40 -6.69 -8.73 -12.81
C ILE A 40 -5.76 -9.60 -11.97
N ALA A 41 -6.16 -10.83 -11.63
CA ALA A 41 -5.34 -11.73 -10.82
C ALA A 41 -4.02 -12.09 -11.52
N LEU A 42 -4.04 -12.38 -12.82
CA LEU A 42 -2.84 -12.64 -13.61
C LEU A 42 -1.95 -11.40 -13.73
N GLU A 43 -2.54 -10.22 -13.97
CA GLU A 43 -1.82 -8.93 -14.03
C GLU A 43 -1.05 -8.69 -12.73
N LEU A 44 -1.69 -8.92 -11.58
CA LEU A 44 -1.06 -8.72 -10.28
C LEU A 44 -0.01 -9.76 -9.93
N LEU A 45 -0.22 -11.04 -10.29
CA LEU A 45 0.76 -12.10 -10.01
C LEU A 45 2.10 -11.92 -10.74
N ALA A 46 2.13 -11.12 -11.81
CA ALA A 46 3.38 -10.76 -12.47
C ALA A 46 4.29 -9.86 -11.59
N ASP A 47 3.74 -9.26 -10.52
CA ASP A 47 4.46 -8.45 -9.53
C ASP A 47 4.36 -9.10 -8.13
N PRO A 48 5.42 -9.75 -7.63
CA PRO A 48 5.45 -10.40 -6.31
C PRO A 48 5.09 -9.48 -5.14
N ALA A 49 5.29 -8.15 -5.26
CA ALA A 49 4.92 -7.20 -4.21
C ALA A 49 3.41 -7.17 -3.95
N THR A 50 2.60 -7.59 -4.93
CA THR A 50 1.14 -7.69 -4.76
C THR A 50 0.76 -8.87 -3.86
N SER A 51 1.45 -10.01 -3.95
CA SER A 51 1.28 -11.16 -3.05
C SER A 51 1.63 -10.78 -1.61
N GLU A 52 2.74 -10.06 -1.41
CA GLU A 52 3.14 -9.54 -0.09
C GLU A 52 2.07 -8.61 0.48
N THR A 53 1.53 -7.71 -0.34
CA THR A 53 0.43 -6.82 0.05
C THR A 53 -0.80 -7.58 0.56
N ALA A 54 -1.20 -8.67 -0.07
CA ALA A 54 -2.32 -9.48 0.41
C ALA A 54 -2.01 -10.15 1.76
N LEU A 55 -0.80 -10.67 1.94
CA LEU A 55 -0.37 -11.28 3.19
C LEU A 55 -0.26 -10.25 4.32
N GLU A 56 0.18 -9.02 4.03
CA GLU A 56 0.22 -7.91 4.98
C GLU A 56 -1.17 -7.55 5.50
N LEU A 57 -2.20 -7.56 4.64
CA LEU A 57 -3.59 -7.31 5.05
C LEU A 57 -4.05 -8.34 6.10
N ALA A 58 -3.77 -9.63 5.89
CA ALA A 58 -4.05 -10.68 6.88
C ALA A 58 -3.24 -10.49 8.17
N GLY A 59 -1.95 -10.16 8.04
CA GLY A 59 -1.04 -9.96 9.18
C GLY A 59 -1.53 -8.86 10.13
N VAL A 60 -1.88 -7.68 9.58
CA VAL A 60 -2.38 -6.54 10.38
C VAL A 60 -3.65 -6.91 11.15
N GLN A 61 -4.58 -7.64 10.53
CA GLN A 61 -5.82 -8.03 11.18
C GLN A 61 -5.60 -9.13 12.22
N THR A 62 -4.74 -10.10 11.94
CA THR A 62 -4.41 -11.19 12.87
C THR A 62 -3.76 -10.66 14.14
N SER A 63 -2.80 -9.73 14.02
CA SER A 63 -2.19 -9.08 15.18
C SER A 63 -3.22 -8.28 15.99
N ALA A 64 -4.10 -7.53 15.33
CA ALA A 64 -5.16 -6.79 16.02
C ALA A 64 -6.12 -7.70 16.78
N ALA A 65 -6.41 -8.90 16.26
CA ALA A 65 -7.30 -9.83 16.93
C ALA A 65 -6.63 -10.60 18.07
N GLN A 66 -5.37 -11.00 17.91
CA GLN A 66 -4.56 -11.55 19.02
C GLN A 66 -4.52 -10.59 20.21
N ARG A 67 -4.36 -9.29 19.94
CA ARG A 67 -4.41 -8.24 20.98
C ARG A 67 -5.74 -8.16 21.73
N ARG A 68 -6.86 -8.56 21.12
CA ARG A 68 -8.19 -8.59 21.78
C ARG A 68 -8.41 -9.83 22.64
N GLY A 69 -7.36 -10.60 22.92
CA GLY A 69 -7.43 -11.83 23.73
C GLY A 69 -8.10 -12.99 23.00
N TRP A 70 -8.28 -12.90 21.67
CA TRP A 70 -8.79 -14.01 20.89
C TRP A 70 -7.66 -15.03 20.74
N ALA A 71 -7.69 -16.04 21.61
CA ALA A 71 -6.79 -17.19 21.53
C ALA A 71 -7.20 -18.06 20.35
N TRP A 72 -6.59 -17.79 19.21
CA TRP A 72 -6.74 -18.61 18.03
C TRP A 72 -6.12 -19.99 18.29
N GLY A 73 -6.90 -21.06 18.09
CA GLY A 73 -6.33 -22.42 18.09
C GLY A 73 -5.17 -22.55 17.09
N SER A 74 -4.32 -23.56 17.27
CA SER A 74 -3.10 -23.84 16.47
C SER A 74 -3.30 -23.80 14.94
N ASN A 75 -4.54 -23.94 14.47
CA ASN A 75 -4.92 -23.84 13.06
C ASN A 75 -4.70 -22.45 12.40
N ASN A 76 -4.50 -21.37 13.16
CA ASN A 76 -4.43 -20.02 12.56
C ASN A 76 -3.04 -19.66 12.03
N GLN A 77 -1.97 -20.04 12.74
CA GLN A 77 -0.61 -19.96 12.19
C GLN A 77 -0.48 -20.79 10.90
N ASN A 78 -1.28 -21.84 10.78
CA ASN A 78 -1.34 -22.67 9.59
C ASN A 78 -1.95 -21.91 8.40
N ARG A 79 -2.99 -21.07 8.58
CA ARG A 79 -3.62 -20.35 7.46
C ARG A 79 -2.76 -19.28 6.81
N HIS A 80 -2.15 -18.40 7.59
CA HIS A 80 -1.26 -17.38 7.03
C HIS A 80 -0.07 -18.01 6.28
N THR A 81 0.47 -19.10 6.83
CA THR A 81 1.53 -19.89 6.19
C THR A 81 1.04 -20.52 4.88
N ARG A 82 -0.15 -21.14 4.89
CA ARG A 82 -0.77 -21.72 3.70
C ARG A 82 -1.10 -20.66 2.63
N ALA A 83 -1.57 -19.47 3.02
CA ALA A 83 -1.83 -18.38 2.09
C ALA A 83 -0.53 -17.97 1.38
N ARG A 84 0.58 -17.88 2.12
CA ARG A 84 1.91 -17.62 1.56
C ARG A 84 2.37 -18.71 0.61
N GLU A 85 2.17 -19.98 0.98
CA GLU A 85 2.46 -21.12 0.11
C GLU A 85 1.64 -21.08 -1.18
N CYS A 86 0.34 -20.77 -1.09
CA CYS A 86 -0.53 -20.60 -2.25
C CYS A 86 -0.03 -19.50 -3.19
N PHE A 87 0.37 -18.32 -2.69
CA PHE A 87 0.91 -17.26 -3.54
C PHE A 87 2.24 -17.66 -4.17
N ARG A 88 3.15 -18.30 -3.42
CA ARG A 88 4.41 -18.81 -3.97
C ARG A 88 4.19 -19.87 -5.05
N GLU A 89 3.23 -20.77 -4.86
CA GLU A 89 2.85 -21.75 -5.88
C GLU A 89 2.22 -21.10 -7.09
N ALA A 90 1.43 -20.04 -6.90
CA ALA A 90 0.84 -19.27 -7.99
C ALA A 90 1.91 -18.59 -8.86
N GLU A 91 2.89 -17.94 -8.23
CA GLU A 91 4.03 -17.31 -8.89
C GLU A 91 4.88 -18.35 -9.63
N ALA A 92 5.16 -19.49 -9.00
CA ALA A 92 5.91 -20.58 -9.63
C ALA A 92 5.17 -21.22 -10.82
N ALA A 93 3.84 -21.32 -10.75
CA ALA A 93 3.02 -21.79 -11.87
C ALA A 93 3.02 -20.79 -13.02
N LEU A 94 2.87 -19.49 -12.72
CA LEU A 94 2.92 -18.42 -13.72
C LEU A 94 4.28 -18.39 -14.44
N ALA A 95 5.38 -18.53 -13.70
CA ALA A 95 6.73 -18.61 -14.28
C ALA A 95 6.94 -19.81 -15.21
N LYS A 96 6.15 -20.89 -15.05
CA LYS A 96 6.15 -22.06 -15.93
C LYS A 96 5.17 -21.96 -17.09
N GLY A 97 4.43 -20.86 -17.21
CA GLY A 97 3.38 -20.67 -18.21
C GLY A 97 2.05 -21.34 -17.86
N ASP A 98 1.90 -21.92 -16.67
CA ASP A 98 0.66 -22.56 -16.23
C ASP A 98 -0.28 -21.51 -15.60
N GLN A 99 -0.97 -20.76 -16.46
CA GLN A 99 -1.85 -19.66 -16.06
C GLN A 99 -3.06 -20.15 -15.25
N VAL A 100 -3.64 -21.30 -15.61
CA VAL A 100 -4.81 -21.86 -14.89
C VAL A 100 -4.44 -22.17 -13.45
N ARG A 101 -3.33 -22.89 -13.25
CA ARG A 101 -2.85 -23.20 -11.91
C ARG A 101 -2.46 -21.96 -11.12
N ALA A 102 -1.84 -20.98 -11.77
CA ALA A 102 -1.49 -19.71 -11.15
C ALA A 102 -2.74 -19.00 -10.60
N MET A 103 -3.79 -18.90 -11.40
CA MET A 103 -5.06 -18.27 -11.00
C MET A 103 -5.74 -19.02 -9.85
N GLU A 104 -5.83 -20.35 -9.94
CA GLU A 104 -6.42 -21.18 -8.88
C GLU A 104 -5.72 -20.98 -7.54
N ARG A 105 -4.38 -21.02 -7.54
CA ARG A 105 -3.59 -20.86 -6.32
C ARG A 105 -3.66 -19.44 -5.75
N ALA A 106 -3.66 -18.41 -6.59
CA ALA A 106 -3.84 -17.04 -6.12
C ALA A 106 -5.25 -16.80 -5.56
N ARG A 107 -6.28 -17.42 -6.16
CA ARG A 107 -7.65 -17.38 -5.63
C ARG A 107 -7.73 -18.05 -4.26
N GLU A 108 -7.12 -19.22 -4.10
CA GLU A 108 -7.02 -19.92 -2.81
C GLU A 108 -6.28 -19.08 -1.76
N GLY A 109 -5.14 -18.48 -2.12
CA GLY A 109 -4.38 -17.59 -1.24
C GLY A 109 -5.21 -16.41 -0.73
N ARG A 110 -5.96 -15.74 -1.62
CA ARG A 110 -6.87 -14.64 -1.24
C ARG A 110 -8.05 -15.10 -0.39
N ALA A 111 -8.59 -16.28 -0.65
CA ALA A 111 -9.65 -16.87 0.17
C ALA A 111 -9.16 -17.14 1.61
N LEU A 112 -7.93 -17.64 1.76
CA LEU A 112 -7.31 -17.83 3.08
C LEU A 112 -7.09 -16.49 3.80
N VAL A 113 -6.60 -15.45 3.10
CA VAL A 113 -6.48 -14.08 3.65
C VAL A 113 -7.84 -13.55 4.09
N ALA A 114 -8.88 -13.73 3.28
CA ALA A 114 -10.24 -13.31 3.61
C ALA A 114 -10.78 -14.02 4.87
N GLN A 115 -10.52 -15.32 5.00
CA GLN A 115 -10.88 -16.08 6.21
C GLN A 115 -10.15 -15.56 7.45
N ASP A 116 -8.86 -15.25 7.34
CA ASP A 116 -8.08 -14.66 8.45
C ASP A 116 -8.67 -13.30 8.87
N ILE A 117 -9.08 -12.46 7.91
CA ILE A 117 -9.74 -11.17 8.18
C ILE A 117 -11.11 -11.37 8.85
N ALA A 118 -11.96 -12.25 8.30
CA ALA A 118 -13.29 -12.56 8.82
C ALA A 118 -13.22 -13.11 10.24
N MET A 119 -12.21 -13.91 10.51
CA MET A 119 -11.94 -14.38 11.86
C MET A 119 -11.52 -13.20 12.74
N ALA A 120 -10.47 -12.48 12.36
CA ALA A 120 -9.90 -11.40 13.16
C ALA A 120 -10.92 -10.33 13.62
N GLY A 121 -11.85 -9.93 12.75
CA GLY A 121 -12.83 -8.89 13.06
C GLY A 121 -14.30 -9.32 12.96
N GLY A 122 -14.57 -10.62 12.85
CA GLY A 122 -15.92 -11.16 12.70
C GLY A 122 -16.56 -10.84 11.33
N PRO A 123 -17.85 -11.15 11.15
CA PRO A 123 -18.61 -10.87 9.92
C PRO A 123 -18.53 -9.40 9.46
N ASN A 124 -18.47 -8.46 10.41
CA ASN A 124 -18.41 -7.03 10.13
C ASN A 124 -17.09 -6.61 9.46
N ALA A 125 -16.01 -7.37 9.64
CA ALA A 125 -14.74 -7.09 8.96
C ALA A 125 -14.84 -7.27 7.44
N ILE A 126 -15.56 -8.30 6.99
CA ILE A 126 -15.82 -8.51 5.57
C ILE A 126 -16.76 -7.44 5.02
N VAL A 127 -17.80 -7.07 5.76
CA VAL A 127 -18.69 -5.95 5.39
C VAL A 127 -17.88 -4.67 5.20
N GLY A 128 -17.06 -4.29 6.19
CA GLY A 128 -16.23 -3.08 6.11
C GLY A 128 -15.16 -3.15 5.01
N MET A 129 -14.71 -4.34 4.63
CA MET A 129 -13.81 -4.51 3.48
C MET A 129 -14.54 -4.31 2.14
N VAL A 130 -15.78 -4.80 2.01
CA VAL A 130 -16.62 -4.54 0.82
C VAL A 130 -16.95 -3.04 0.71
N GLU A 131 -17.33 -2.39 1.82
CA GLU A 131 -17.59 -0.94 1.85
C GLU A 131 -16.34 -0.13 1.47
N ARG A 132 -15.17 -0.54 1.96
CA ARG A 132 -13.89 0.06 1.54
C ARG A 132 -13.66 -0.13 0.06
N LEU A 133 -13.84 -1.34 -0.47
CA LEU A 133 -13.69 -1.64 -1.88
C LEU A 133 -14.62 -0.77 -2.75
N GLU A 134 -15.85 -0.52 -2.32
CA GLU A 134 -16.79 0.39 -3.00
C GLU A 134 -16.37 1.86 -2.98
N SER A 135 -15.57 2.28 -1.99
CA SER A 135 -15.05 3.65 -1.92
C SER A 135 -13.83 3.89 -2.81
N LEU A 136 -13.08 2.83 -3.16
CA LEU A 136 -11.84 2.93 -3.91
C LEU A 136 -12.01 3.57 -5.31
N PRO A 137 -13.05 3.29 -6.12
CA PRO A 137 -13.25 3.97 -7.40
C PRO A 137 -13.37 5.49 -7.27
N VAL A 138 -14.03 5.97 -6.21
CA VAL A 138 -14.13 7.41 -5.91
C VAL A 138 -12.76 7.97 -5.56
N MET A 139 -11.95 7.24 -4.78
CA MET A 139 -10.59 7.64 -4.47
C MET A 139 -9.69 7.71 -5.71
N VAL A 140 -9.83 6.75 -6.64
CA VAL A 140 -9.10 6.76 -7.91
C VAL A 140 -9.52 7.96 -8.78
N ALA A 141 -10.81 8.27 -8.83
CA ALA A 141 -11.33 9.40 -9.57
C ALA A 141 -10.95 10.76 -8.97
N ALA A 142 -10.79 10.83 -7.65
CA ALA A 142 -10.40 12.05 -6.93
C ALA A 142 -8.91 12.41 -7.13
N ASP A 143 -8.07 11.45 -7.50
CA ASP A 143 -6.63 11.64 -7.67
C ASP A 143 -6.12 10.82 -8.87
N PRO A 144 -6.56 11.13 -10.11
CA PRO A 144 -6.26 10.30 -11.27
C PRO A 144 -4.77 10.25 -11.59
N ASP A 145 -4.02 11.28 -11.20
CA ASP A 145 -2.57 11.39 -11.41
C ASP A 145 -1.76 10.46 -10.50
N ALA A 146 -2.34 9.98 -9.40
CA ALA A 146 -1.71 9.01 -8.51
C ALA A 146 -1.66 7.58 -9.11
N PHE A 147 -2.39 7.31 -10.19
CA PHE A 147 -2.54 5.96 -10.75
C PHE A 147 -2.11 5.87 -12.22
N VAL A 148 -1.49 4.75 -12.59
CA VAL A 148 -1.03 4.49 -13.96
C VAL A 148 -2.18 4.48 -14.97
N THR A 149 -3.28 3.83 -14.58
CA THR A 149 -4.44 3.61 -15.44
C THR A 149 -5.75 3.95 -14.71
N SER A 150 -5.82 5.13 -14.07
CA SER A 150 -6.93 5.55 -13.20
C SER A 150 -8.33 5.24 -13.77
N GLY A 151 -8.59 5.54 -15.04
CA GLY A 151 -9.87 5.23 -15.69
C GLY A 151 -10.18 3.73 -15.78
N LYS A 152 -9.22 2.91 -16.23
CA LYS A 152 -9.35 1.44 -16.30
C LYS A 152 -9.50 0.87 -14.88
N LEU A 153 -8.63 1.27 -13.96
CA LEU A 153 -8.60 0.82 -12.58
C LEU A 153 -9.92 1.10 -11.86
N GLY A 154 -10.46 2.33 -11.95
CA GLY A 154 -11.71 2.70 -11.31
C GLY A 154 -12.87 1.81 -11.76
N LEU A 155 -12.98 1.53 -13.07
CA LEU A 155 -14.00 0.62 -13.61
C LEU A 155 -13.79 -0.83 -13.15
N GLN A 156 -12.55 -1.31 -13.12
CA GLN A 156 -12.22 -2.66 -12.68
C GLN A 156 -12.56 -2.87 -11.20
N ILE A 157 -12.14 -1.94 -10.34
CA ILE A 157 -12.45 -1.95 -8.91
C ILE A 157 -13.95 -1.82 -8.67
N GLY A 158 -14.66 -0.95 -9.41
CA GLY A 158 -16.11 -0.83 -9.29
C GLY A 158 -16.84 -2.15 -9.55
N LYS A 159 -16.44 -2.88 -10.60
CA LYS A 159 -16.99 -4.22 -10.90
C LYS A 159 -16.64 -5.26 -9.83
N LEU A 160 -15.43 -5.21 -9.26
CA LEU A 160 -15.07 -6.06 -8.13
C LEU A 160 -15.94 -5.76 -6.91
N ALA A 161 -16.23 -4.48 -6.65
CA ALA A 161 -17.07 -4.03 -5.55
C ALA A 161 -18.51 -4.54 -5.68
N GLU A 162 -19.11 -4.40 -6.87
CA GLU A 162 -20.45 -4.93 -7.18
C GLU A 162 -20.51 -6.43 -6.91
N ARG A 163 -19.56 -7.20 -7.45
CA ARG A 163 -19.51 -8.68 -7.26
C ARG A 163 -19.25 -9.06 -5.81
N ALA A 164 -18.46 -8.29 -5.07
CA ALA A 164 -18.22 -8.52 -3.64
C ALA A 164 -19.49 -8.27 -2.83
N ARG A 165 -20.27 -7.24 -3.17
CA ARG A 165 -21.57 -6.95 -2.55
C ARG A 165 -22.61 -8.02 -2.86
N GLU A 166 -22.65 -8.52 -4.09
CA GLU A 166 -23.50 -9.65 -4.48
C GLU A 166 -23.15 -10.93 -3.71
N ALA A 167 -21.87 -11.29 -3.63
CA ALA A 167 -21.41 -12.43 -2.84
C ALA A 167 -21.79 -12.29 -1.35
N LEU A 168 -21.65 -11.09 -0.79
CA LEU A 168 -22.04 -10.79 0.59
C LEU A 168 -23.56 -10.94 0.80
N ARG A 169 -24.40 -10.46 -0.13
CA ARG A 169 -25.86 -10.66 -0.09
C ARG A 169 -26.25 -12.14 -0.20
N ALA A 170 -25.49 -12.93 -0.94
CA ALA A 170 -25.66 -14.38 -1.03
C ALA A 170 -25.13 -15.15 0.19
N GLY A 171 -24.53 -14.47 1.16
CA GLY A 171 -23.95 -15.09 2.36
C GLY A 171 -22.53 -15.66 2.17
N ASP A 172 -21.93 -15.50 1.00
CA ASP A 172 -20.57 -15.98 0.71
C ASP A 172 -19.51 -14.94 1.13
N GLN A 173 -19.23 -14.91 2.44
CA GLN A 173 -18.25 -14.00 3.02
C GLN A 173 -16.82 -14.27 2.55
N THR A 174 -16.46 -15.52 2.27
CA THR A 174 -15.10 -15.86 1.80
C THR A 174 -14.90 -15.28 0.41
N ARG A 175 -15.88 -15.42 -0.48
CA ARG A 175 -15.82 -14.84 -1.81
C ARG A 175 -15.83 -13.31 -1.79
N ALA A 176 -16.75 -12.71 -1.05
CA ALA A 176 -16.79 -11.25 -0.87
C ALA A 176 -15.45 -10.73 -0.35
N GLY A 177 -14.88 -11.44 0.62
CA GLY A 177 -13.60 -11.10 1.20
C GLY A 177 -12.44 -11.22 0.21
N SER A 178 -12.38 -12.33 -0.54
CA SER A 178 -11.36 -12.56 -1.57
C SER A 178 -11.38 -11.49 -2.65
N LEU A 179 -12.55 -10.96 -3.01
CA LEU A 179 -12.69 -9.86 -3.97
C LEU A 179 -12.21 -8.53 -3.37
N GLY A 180 -12.48 -8.30 -2.08
CA GLY A 180 -11.89 -7.21 -1.30
C GLY A 180 -10.36 -7.20 -1.37
N VAL A 181 -9.73 -8.36 -1.11
CA VAL A 181 -8.27 -8.51 -1.18
C VAL A 181 -7.75 -8.24 -2.59
N LEU A 182 -8.40 -8.81 -3.62
CA LEU A 182 -8.01 -8.59 -5.02
C LEU A 182 -8.09 -7.10 -5.40
N GLY A 183 -9.16 -6.41 -5.00
CA GLY A 183 -9.33 -4.99 -5.28
C GLY A 183 -8.30 -4.10 -4.57
N GLU A 184 -7.96 -4.42 -3.32
CA GLU A 184 -6.91 -3.70 -2.58
C GLU A 184 -5.52 -3.92 -3.21
N GLN A 185 -5.22 -5.15 -3.66
CA GLN A 185 -4.00 -5.43 -4.42
C GLN A 185 -3.97 -4.62 -5.73
N ALA A 186 -5.06 -4.64 -6.50
CA ALA A 186 -5.18 -3.90 -7.76
C ALA A 186 -4.99 -2.39 -7.56
N PHE A 187 -5.64 -1.84 -6.53
CA PHE A 187 -5.52 -0.45 -6.14
C PHE A 187 -4.07 -0.09 -5.82
N ARG A 188 -3.41 -0.85 -4.93
CA ARG A 188 -2.03 -0.55 -4.49
C ARG A 188 -0.99 -0.74 -5.58
N HIS A 189 -1.13 -1.78 -6.41
CA HIS A 189 -0.28 -2.03 -7.56
C HIS A 189 -0.35 -0.86 -8.54
N ASN A 190 -1.56 -0.37 -8.84
CA ASN A 190 -1.73 0.75 -9.76
C ASN A 190 -1.47 2.13 -9.14
N HIS A 191 -1.45 2.26 -7.80
CA HIS A 191 -1.17 3.50 -7.07
C HIS A 191 0.29 3.99 -7.26
N ARG A 192 1.09 3.44 -8.19
CA ARG A 192 2.49 3.82 -8.38
C ARG A 192 2.97 3.80 -9.83
N HIS A 193 2.91 4.95 -10.51
CA HIS A 193 4.01 5.41 -11.39
C HIS A 193 4.43 6.88 -11.17
N GLN A 194 3.66 7.75 -10.50
CA GLN A 194 4.17 9.09 -10.16
C GLN A 194 5.38 9.04 -9.20
N HIS A 195 5.47 7.98 -8.38
CA HIS A 195 6.63 7.76 -7.53
C HIS A 195 7.82 7.15 -8.24
N GLN A 196 7.79 6.68 -9.49
CA GLN A 196 9.03 6.23 -10.16
C GLN A 196 9.73 7.36 -10.92
N LEU A 197 8.97 8.34 -11.41
CA LEU A 197 9.53 9.54 -12.07
C LEU A 197 9.90 10.65 -11.06
N GLY A 198 9.46 10.53 -9.80
CA GLY A 198 9.77 11.46 -8.72
C GLY A 198 9.94 10.79 -7.36
N SER A 199 10.34 9.51 -7.30
CA SER A 199 10.66 8.87 -6.01
C SER A 199 11.76 9.68 -5.36
N PRO A 200 11.68 9.94 -4.05
CA PRO A 200 12.90 10.03 -3.29
C PRO A 200 13.69 8.75 -3.63
N ARG A 201 14.96 8.90 -4.03
CA ARG A 201 15.87 7.76 -4.19
C ARG A 201 15.73 6.83 -2.98
N ALA A 202 15.93 5.52 -3.14
CA ALA A 202 15.62 4.56 -2.07
C ALA A 202 16.25 4.95 -0.72
N GLU A 203 17.42 5.58 -0.74
CA GLU A 203 18.10 6.18 0.40
C GLU A 203 17.25 7.25 1.12
N ILE A 204 16.61 8.16 0.37
CA ILE A 204 15.75 9.20 0.95
C ILE A 204 14.47 8.56 1.50
N ALA A 205 13.91 7.54 0.86
CA ALA A 205 12.74 6.84 1.40
C ALA A 205 13.07 6.17 2.74
N VAL A 206 14.21 5.47 2.84
CA VAL A 206 14.70 4.88 4.09
C VAL A 206 14.97 5.97 5.14
N ALA A 207 15.60 7.07 4.76
CA ALA A 207 15.85 8.19 5.67
C ALA A 207 14.55 8.82 6.23
N LEU A 208 13.52 8.98 5.38
CA LEU A 208 12.20 9.45 5.81
C LEU A 208 11.51 8.42 6.73
N GLY A 209 11.68 7.12 6.49
CA GLY A 209 11.22 6.08 7.41
C GLY A 209 11.87 6.19 8.79
N GLY A 210 13.19 6.45 8.83
CA GLY A 210 13.92 6.76 10.07
C GLY A 210 13.40 8.02 10.76
N GLU A 211 13.15 9.09 10.01
CA GLU A 211 12.60 10.33 10.55
C GLU A 211 11.20 10.12 11.15
N ALA A 212 10.36 9.31 10.50
CA ALA A 212 9.03 8.99 11.02
C ALA A 212 9.08 8.27 12.37
N ILE A 213 10.00 7.33 12.55
CA ILE A 213 10.21 6.65 13.84
C ILE A 213 10.65 7.65 14.90
N GLN A 214 11.59 8.54 14.58
CA GLN A 214 12.11 9.51 15.55
C GLN A 214 11.07 10.57 15.92
N LEU A 215 10.23 10.99 14.97
CA LEU A 215 9.08 11.84 15.25
C LEU A 215 8.08 11.13 16.17
N ALA A 216 7.76 9.87 15.90
CA ALA A 216 6.87 9.08 16.75
C ALA A 216 7.43 8.90 18.17
N GLU A 217 8.74 8.66 18.31
CA GLU A 217 9.43 8.58 19.62
C GLU A 217 9.29 9.87 20.43
N ARG A 218 9.47 11.04 19.80
CA ARG A 218 9.29 12.34 20.46
C ARG A 218 7.86 12.54 20.94
N LEU A 219 6.88 12.29 20.07
CA LEU A 219 5.46 12.47 20.40
C LEU A 219 5.00 11.52 21.51
N LEU A 220 5.48 10.27 21.51
CA LEU A 220 5.18 9.30 22.57
C LEU A 220 5.86 9.67 23.90
N ALA A 221 7.06 10.26 23.87
CA ALA A 221 7.75 10.71 25.08
C ALA A 221 7.06 11.92 25.75
N GLU A 222 6.37 12.75 24.96
CA GLU A 222 5.57 13.88 25.46
C GLU A 222 4.24 13.43 26.11
N GLN A 223 3.77 12.22 25.80
CA GLN A 223 2.60 11.64 26.45
C GLN A 223 2.98 11.15 27.87
N ALA A 224 2.38 11.75 28.90
CA ALA A 224 2.71 11.49 30.30
C ALA A 224 2.44 10.04 30.77
N VAL A 225 1.76 9.22 29.96
CA VAL A 225 1.45 7.82 30.25
C VAL A 225 2.13 6.96 29.19
N ALA A 226 3.01 6.06 29.65
CA ALA A 226 3.62 5.07 28.79
C ALA A 226 2.56 4.06 28.33
N ASP A 227 2.04 4.27 27.12
CA ASP A 227 1.15 3.33 26.49
C ASP A 227 1.95 2.16 25.88
N SER A 228 1.71 0.96 26.41
CA SER A 228 2.37 -0.27 25.94
C SER A 228 2.01 -0.60 24.50
N GLU A 229 0.81 -0.24 24.02
CA GLU A 229 0.41 -0.53 22.63
C GLU A 229 1.20 0.31 21.64
N GLY A 230 1.35 1.61 21.88
CA GLY A 230 2.19 2.51 21.09
C GLY A 230 3.64 2.01 21.00
N GLN A 231 4.20 1.51 22.09
CA GLN A 231 5.57 0.96 22.09
C GLN A 231 5.73 -0.31 21.24
N GLU A 232 4.75 -1.22 21.24
CA GLU A 232 4.75 -2.42 20.38
C GLU A 232 4.64 -2.05 18.89
N LEU A 233 3.79 -1.08 18.55
CA LEU A 233 3.63 -0.56 17.19
C LEU A 233 4.92 0.11 16.71
N LEU A 234 5.58 0.88 17.58
CA LEU A 234 6.87 1.51 17.30
C LEU A 234 7.99 0.48 17.11
N ALA A 235 8.01 -0.60 17.91
CA ALA A 235 8.95 -1.70 17.71
C ALA A 235 8.76 -2.37 16.33
N THR A 236 7.50 -2.54 15.90
CA THR A 236 7.17 -3.05 14.55
C THR A 236 7.68 -2.10 13.46
N ALA A 237 7.52 -0.79 13.63
CA ALA A 237 8.07 0.20 12.71
C ALA A 237 9.60 0.09 12.57
N LYS A 238 10.31 -0.09 13.69
CA LYS A 238 11.77 -0.29 13.72
C LYS A 238 12.19 -1.57 12.99
N GLU A 239 11.44 -2.66 13.12
CA GLU A 239 11.72 -3.89 12.39
C GLU A 239 11.60 -3.67 10.87
N PHE A 240 10.56 -2.97 10.42
CA PHE A 240 10.40 -2.63 9.00
C PHE A 240 11.52 -1.73 8.48
N LEU A 241 11.97 -0.75 9.27
CA LEU A 241 13.11 0.08 8.88
C LEU A 241 14.39 -0.73 8.75
N ALA A 242 14.69 -1.60 9.72
CA ALA A 242 15.87 -2.47 9.66
C ALA A 242 15.85 -3.41 8.44
N ARG A 243 14.65 -3.86 8.03
CA ARG A 243 14.48 -4.63 6.78
C ARG A 243 14.66 -3.76 5.54
N ALA A 244 14.21 -2.50 5.57
CA ALA A 244 14.36 -1.54 4.48
C ALA A 244 15.84 -1.21 4.25
N GLU A 245 16.61 -1.00 5.32
CA GLU A 245 18.06 -0.77 5.29
C GLU A 245 18.78 -1.96 4.66
N ARG A 246 18.49 -3.19 5.10
CA ARG A 246 19.07 -4.41 4.48
C ARG A 246 18.71 -4.56 2.99
N ALA A 247 17.48 -4.23 2.60
CA ALA A 247 17.07 -4.26 1.20
C ALA A 247 17.82 -3.21 0.37
N LEU A 248 18.04 -2.01 0.92
CA LEU A 248 18.82 -0.96 0.29
C LEU A 248 20.29 -1.38 0.11
N GLU A 249 20.91 -1.94 1.15
CA GLU A 249 22.27 -2.49 1.10
C GLU A 249 22.42 -3.60 0.04
N ALA A 250 21.37 -4.39 -0.18
CA ALA A 250 21.32 -5.43 -1.21
C ALA A 250 21.02 -4.90 -2.63
N GLY A 251 20.77 -3.60 -2.80
CA GLY A 251 20.38 -3.00 -4.09
C GLY A 251 18.93 -3.29 -4.50
N GLU A 252 18.08 -3.73 -3.57
CA GLU A 252 16.66 -4.01 -3.79
C GLU A 252 15.81 -2.74 -3.61
N ASP A 253 16.07 -1.69 -4.39
CA ASP A 253 15.51 -0.34 -4.22
C ASP A 253 13.98 -0.29 -4.04
N ALA A 254 13.24 -1.00 -4.89
CA ALA A 254 11.77 -1.02 -4.83
C ALA A 254 11.27 -1.60 -3.50
N ARG A 255 11.95 -2.65 -3.01
CA ARG A 255 11.64 -3.30 -1.74
C ARG A 255 12.02 -2.42 -0.55
N ALA A 256 13.18 -1.76 -0.62
CA ALA A 256 13.61 -0.78 0.40
C ALA A 256 12.58 0.35 0.55
N VAL A 257 12.13 0.93 -0.57
CA VAL A 257 11.09 1.98 -0.57
C VAL A 257 9.78 1.47 0.02
N HIS A 258 9.35 0.25 -0.31
CA HIS A 258 8.14 -0.35 0.24
C HIS A 258 8.23 -0.53 1.76
N LEU A 259 9.30 -1.15 2.23
CA LEU A 259 9.54 -1.41 3.66
C LEU A 259 9.67 -0.11 4.46
N ALA A 260 10.33 0.92 3.91
CA ALA A 260 10.44 2.23 4.56
C ALA A 260 9.08 2.92 4.72
N ARG A 261 8.19 2.81 3.72
CA ARG A 261 6.81 3.33 3.83
C ARG A 261 5.99 2.55 4.86
N LEU A 262 6.23 1.25 5.01
CA LEU A 262 5.62 0.47 6.09
C LEU A 262 6.10 0.97 7.45
N ALA A 263 7.41 1.21 7.62
CA ALA A 263 7.95 1.78 8.84
C ALA A 263 7.29 3.13 9.18
N GLU A 264 7.17 4.02 8.20
CA GLU A 264 6.48 5.31 8.35
C GLU A 264 5.01 5.14 8.79
N TRP A 265 4.29 4.20 8.18
CA TRP A 265 2.89 3.92 8.51
C TRP A 265 2.71 3.31 9.91
N TRP A 266 3.59 2.39 10.31
CA TRP A 266 3.56 1.84 11.67
C TRP A 266 3.98 2.86 12.72
N ALA A 267 4.88 3.78 12.40
CA ALA A 267 5.23 4.91 13.26
C ALA A 267 4.02 5.84 13.48
N LEU A 268 3.26 6.16 12.42
CA LEU A 268 1.98 6.89 12.59
C LEU A 268 1.03 6.14 13.51
N LYS A 269 0.82 4.85 13.27
CA LYS A 269 -0.06 4.02 14.09
C LYS A 269 0.33 4.03 15.57
N ALA A 270 1.62 3.99 15.87
CA ALA A 270 2.12 4.05 17.24
C ALA A 270 1.64 5.31 17.96
N VAL A 271 1.44 6.41 17.24
CA VAL A 271 0.99 7.70 17.80
C VAL A 271 -0.54 7.83 17.86
N VAL A 272 -1.29 7.22 16.93
CA VAL A 272 -2.75 7.52 16.73
C VAL A 272 -3.72 6.34 16.91
N LEU A 273 -3.24 5.11 17.06
CA LEU A 273 -4.12 3.93 17.20
C LEU A 273 -4.42 3.45 18.63
N PRO A 274 -3.63 3.72 19.68
CA PRO A 274 -4.00 3.27 21.02
C PRO A 274 -5.33 3.90 21.50
N GLY A 275 -6.45 3.20 21.31
CA GLY A 275 -7.80 3.68 21.62
C GLY A 275 -8.67 4.07 20.42
N GLY A 276 -8.10 4.08 19.21
CA GLY A 276 -8.76 4.51 17.97
C GLY A 276 -8.67 6.03 17.73
N ILE A 277 -8.63 6.43 16.46
CA ILE A 277 -8.41 7.83 16.07
C ILE A 277 -9.55 8.73 16.58
N THR A 278 -9.20 9.61 17.52
CA THR A 278 -10.07 10.65 18.07
C THR A 278 -9.88 11.99 17.36
N ASP A 279 -10.86 12.89 17.50
CA ASP A 279 -10.74 14.28 17.03
C ASP A 279 -9.57 15.04 17.69
N GLU A 280 -9.24 14.67 18.94
CA GLU A 280 -8.12 15.27 19.67
C GLU A 280 -6.78 14.86 19.06
N GLU A 281 -6.59 13.56 18.80
CA GLU A 281 -5.38 13.06 18.13
C GLU A 281 -5.25 13.63 16.72
N ALA A 282 -6.37 13.75 15.99
CA ALA A 282 -6.35 14.36 14.66
C ALA A 282 -5.95 15.83 14.69
N ARG A 283 -6.43 16.60 15.68
CA ARG A 283 -6.03 18.00 15.91
C ARG A 283 -4.57 18.10 16.36
N LEU A 284 -4.10 17.19 17.19
CA LEU A 284 -2.70 17.13 17.63
C LEU A 284 -1.77 16.90 16.43
N ILE A 285 -2.05 15.90 15.59
CA ILE A 285 -1.27 15.65 14.38
C ILE A 285 -1.31 16.85 13.44
N LEU A 286 -2.48 17.47 13.23
CA LEU A 286 -2.58 18.68 12.42
C LEU A 286 -1.69 19.81 12.97
N GLY A 287 -1.74 20.09 14.28
CA GLY A 287 -0.93 21.12 14.92
C GLY A 287 0.58 20.85 14.82
N VAL A 288 1.01 19.61 15.05
CA VAL A 288 2.41 19.19 14.86
C VAL A 288 2.85 19.40 13.41
N THR A 289 2.02 18.99 12.43
CA THR A 289 2.31 19.18 11.01
C THR A 289 2.39 20.67 10.64
N GLU A 290 1.50 21.52 11.16
CA GLU A 290 1.52 22.97 10.91
C GLU A 290 2.81 23.62 11.40
N THR A 291 3.21 23.32 12.65
CA THR A 291 4.45 23.82 13.24
C THR A 291 5.66 23.39 12.41
N LEU A 292 5.82 22.08 12.17
CA LEU A 292 6.99 21.55 11.44
C LEU A 292 7.06 22.09 10.01
N LEU A 293 5.92 22.21 9.31
CA LEU A 293 5.90 22.75 7.95
C LEU A 293 6.26 24.26 7.95
N GLY A 294 5.81 25.02 8.95
CA GLY A 294 6.18 26.42 9.13
C GLY A 294 7.69 26.59 9.38
N GLU A 295 8.27 25.76 10.24
CA GLU A 295 9.70 25.71 10.52
C GLU A 295 10.49 25.33 9.26
N ALA A 296 10.06 24.28 8.53
CA ALA A 296 10.71 23.86 7.29
C ALA A 296 10.69 24.94 6.21
N ARG A 297 9.57 25.66 6.05
CA ARG A 297 9.48 26.81 5.13
C ARG A 297 10.46 27.91 5.52
N SER A 298 10.54 28.23 6.80
CA SER A 298 11.44 29.27 7.32
C SER A 298 12.91 28.88 7.16
N PHE A 299 13.25 27.63 7.47
CA PHE A 299 14.60 27.09 7.30
C PHE A 299 15.02 27.13 5.82
N ILE A 300 14.21 26.59 4.91
CA ILE A 300 14.52 26.59 3.47
C ILE A 300 14.62 28.01 2.92
N ALA A 301 13.77 28.95 3.34
CA ALA A 301 13.86 30.35 2.92
C ALA A 301 15.11 31.08 3.45
N SER A 302 15.69 30.60 4.56
CA SER A 302 16.92 31.17 5.15
C SER A 302 18.20 30.67 4.48
N LEU A 303 18.14 29.57 3.72
CA LEU A 303 19.30 29.04 3.01
C LEU A 303 19.66 29.95 1.82
N PRO A 304 20.95 30.27 1.62
CA PRO A 304 21.38 31.09 0.49
C PRO A 304 21.10 30.41 -0.86
N GLU A 305 21.23 29.07 -0.93
CA GLU A 305 20.93 28.27 -2.12
C GLU A 305 20.32 26.92 -1.73
N PRO A 306 18.98 26.81 -1.64
CA PRO A 306 18.31 25.54 -1.40
C PRO A 306 18.52 24.57 -2.58
N THR A 307 18.80 23.30 -2.27
CA THR A 307 18.93 22.26 -3.29
C THR A 307 17.58 21.95 -3.96
N ALA A 308 17.62 21.47 -5.21
CA ALA A 308 16.40 21.05 -5.93
C ALA A 308 15.62 19.96 -5.17
N LEU A 309 16.33 19.07 -4.47
CA LEU A 309 15.71 18.04 -3.64
C LEU A 309 14.97 18.66 -2.45
N GLN A 310 15.58 19.61 -1.73
CA GLN A 310 14.94 20.29 -0.60
C GLN A 310 13.67 21.04 -1.05
N ILE A 311 13.73 21.74 -2.17
CA ILE A 311 12.57 22.44 -2.75
C ILE A 311 11.46 21.44 -3.13
N ALA A 312 11.81 20.32 -3.76
CA ALA A 312 10.85 19.29 -4.14
C ALA A 312 10.18 18.64 -2.93
N LEU A 313 10.96 18.35 -1.88
CA LEU A 313 10.46 17.82 -0.61
C LEU A 313 9.53 18.82 0.09
N LEU A 314 9.92 20.09 0.19
CA LEU A 314 9.08 21.12 0.80
C LEU A 314 7.76 21.31 0.04
N THR A 315 7.83 21.32 -1.30
CA THR A 315 6.64 21.40 -2.15
C THR A 315 5.73 20.19 -1.95
N LYS A 316 6.31 18.99 -1.83
CA LYS A 316 5.57 17.76 -1.52
C LYS A 316 4.91 17.83 -0.15
N ALA A 317 5.63 18.26 0.88
CA ALA A 317 5.09 18.43 2.23
C ALA A 317 3.89 19.38 2.22
N GLY A 318 4.02 20.54 1.57
CA GLY A 318 2.92 21.50 1.40
C GLY A 318 1.67 20.88 0.73
N ARG A 319 1.83 20.12 -0.35
CA ARG A 319 0.69 19.43 -1.00
C ARG A 319 0.03 18.39 -0.09
N MET A 320 0.83 17.62 0.65
CA MET A 320 0.32 16.62 1.58
C MET A 320 -0.40 17.25 2.76
N PHE A 321 0.09 18.40 3.25
CA PHE A 321 -0.58 19.19 4.27
C PHE A 321 -1.97 19.66 3.83
N GLU A 322 -2.07 20.34 2.68
CA GLU A 322 -3.34 20.86 2.17
C GLU A 322 -4.35 19.73 1.92
N ARG A 323 -3.88 18.62 1.32
CA ARG A 323 -4.71 17.40 1.13
C ARG A 323 -5.18 16.82 2.45
N GLY A 324 -4.27 16.70 3.42
CA GLY A 324 -4.56 16.17 4.75
C GLY A 324 -5.61 17.00 5.47
N LYS A 325 -5.46 18.33 5.44
CA LYS A 325 -6.40 19.29 6.01
C LYS A 325 -7.79 19.20 5.38
N ALA A 326 -7.86 19.24 4.04
CA ALA A 326 -9.14 19.11 3.33
C ALA A 326 -9.82 17.75 3.59
N ASN A 327 -9.06 16.68 3.77
CA ASN A 327 -9.62 15.36 4.08
C ASN A 327 -10.13 15.24 5.51
N LEU A 328 -9.51 15.92 6.48
CA LEU A 328 -10.01 15.96 7.86
C LEU A 328 -11.38 16.62 7.96
N GLU A 329 -11.63 17.68 7.17
CA GLU A 329 -12.95 18.34 7.08
C GLU A 329 -14.05 17.37 6.61
N ASN A 330 -13.68 16.33 5.87
CA ASN A 330 -14.57 15.29 5.35
C ASN A 330 -14.58 14.00 6.20
N GLY A 331 -13.91 13.99 7.35
CA GLY A 331 -13.88 12.89 8.30
C GLY A 331 -12.53 12.71 9.00
N VAL A 332 -12.60 12.52 10.32
CA VAL A 332 -11.50 12.51 11.30
C VAL A 332 -10.26 11.69 10.87
N CYS A 333 -10.45 10.53 10.25
CA CYS A 333 -9.35 9.62 9.94
C CYS A 333 -8.75 9.78 8.54
N ARG A 334 -9.42 10.51 7.63
CA ARG A 334 -9.09 10.49 6.19
C ARG A 334 -7.85 11.32 5.83
N GLY A 335 -7.51 12.29 6.67
CA GLY A 335 -6.39 13.22 6.44
C GLY A 335 -5.07 12.82 7.09
N LEU A 336 -5.08 11.93 8.09
CA LEU A 336 -3.92 11.71 8.96
C LEU A 336 -2.68 11.18 8.24
N GLY A 337 -2.85 10.26 7.29
CA GLY A 337 -1.72 9.75 6.53
C GLY A 337 -0.98 10.84 5.75
N ALA A 338 -1.72 11.79 5.17
CA ALA A 338 -1.13 12.90 4.42
C ALA A 338 -0.50 13.95 5.36
N LEU A 339 -1.15 14.27 6.47
CA LEU A 339 -0.59 15.15 7.49
C LEU A 339 0.70 14.58 8.10
N TRP A 340 0.72 13.28 8.38
CA TRP A 340 1.90 12.58 8.86
C TRP A 340 3.05 12.66 7.86
N GLN A 341 2.81 12.34 6.59
CA GLN A 341 3.82 12.47 5.54
C GLN A 341 4.38 13.89 5.44
N SER A 342 3.53 14.91 5.57
CA SER A 342 3.99 16.30 5.62
C SER A 342 4.86 16.58 6.84
N ALA A 343 4.47 16.10 8.02
CA ALA A 343 5.24 16.27 9.26
C ALA A 343 6.62 15.59 9.17
N VAL A 344 6.66 14.35 8.67
CA VAL A 344 7.90 13.58 8.47
C VAL A 344 8.84 14.29 7.50
N ILE A 345 8.35 14.70 6.33
CA ILE A 345 9.18 15.43 5.36
C ILE A 345 9.67 16.76 5.93
N SER A 346 8.81 17.48 6.66
CA SER A 346 9.18 18.77 7.24
C SER A 346 10.22 18.62 8.35
N SER A 347 10.07 17.63 9.22
CA SER A 347 11.05 17.26 10.26
C SER A 347 12.40 16.86 9.65
N PHE A 348 12.38 16.11 8.55
CA PHE A 348 13.59 15.73 7.81
C PHE A 348 14.33 16.95 7.23
N LEU A 349 13.60 17.97 6.77
CA LEU A 349 14.19 19.16 6.14
C LEU A 349 14.86 20.12 7.13
N ILE A 350 14.45 20.12 8.40
CA ILE A 350 14.96 21.05 9.44
C ILE A 350 16.08 20.46 10.31
N ARG A 351 16.59 19.29 9.95
CA ARG A 351 17.75 18.66 10.58
C ARG A 351 19.05 19.10 9.93
#